data_AF-A0AAD7HXW2-F1
#
_entry.id   AF-A0AAD7HXW2-F1
#
_cell.length_a   1.000
_cell.length_b   1.000
_cell.length_c   1.000
_cell.angle_alpha   90.00
_cell.angle_beta   90.00
_cell.angle_gamma   90.00
#
_symmetry.space_group_name_H-M   'P 1'
#
loop_
_entity.id
_entity.type
_entity.pdbx_description
1 polymer ?
#
loop_
_entity_poly.entity_id
_entity_poly.type
_entity_poly.pdbx_seq_one_letter_code
_entity_poly.pdbx_strand_id
1 'polypeptide(L)'
;HPTVAAAINHIVAASAQLASVVQTPFLTPCDASMGYHLPACLRVVEAAGVVEVLREGPSTGMHVKEIARQTGVDASKLAHILRLLATHHLLRELAPDVFAANRISSLLDSGKSVDEL
;
A
#
# COMPACT_ATOMS: atom_id res chain seq x y z
N HIS A 1 -8.13 -15.69 21.09
CA HIS A 1 -8.13 -17.10 21.51
C HIS A 1 -7.06 -17.86 20.74
N PRO A 2 -6.17 -18.65 21.39
CA PRO A 2 -5.03 -19.31 20.74
C PRO A 2 -5.42 -20.18 19.53
N THR A 3 -6.51 -20.95 19.63
CA THR A 3 -7.01 -21.80 18.53
C THR A 3 -7.39 -20.99 17.28
N VAL A 4 -7.97 -19.80 17.46
CA VAL A 4 -8.35 -18.93 16.33
C VAL A 4 -7.12 -18.38 15.63
N ALA A 5 -6.10 -17.96 16.40
CA ALA A 5 -4.84 -17.48 15.83
C ALA A 5 -4.11 -18.57 15.04
N ALA A 6 -4.10 -19.81 15.55
CA ALA A 6 -3.53 -20.95 14.83
C ALA A 6 -4.26 -21.22 13.50
N ALA A 7 -5.60 -21.20 13.50
CA ALA A 7 -6.39 -21.38 12.28
C ALA A 7 -6.11 -20.27 11.24
N ILE A 8 -6.02 -19.01 11.66
CA ILE A 8 -5.64 -17.88 10.78
C ILE A 8 -4.27 -18.14 10.15
N ASN A 9 -3.27 -18.48 10.96
CA ASN A 9 -1.91 -18.73 10.47
C ASN A 9 -1.86 -19.88 9.46
N HIS A 10 -2.64 -20.95 9.66
CA HIS A 10 -2.75 -22.03 8.69
C HIS A 10 -3.31 -21.57 7.35
N ILE A 11 -4.35 -20.73 7.35
CA ILE A 11 -4.95 -20.20 6.12
C ILE A 11 -3.94 -19.29 5.39
N VAL A 12 -3.25 -18.42 6.12
CA VAL A 12 -2.22 -17.54 5.54
C VAL A 12 -1.08 -18.37 4.94
N ALA A 13 -0.58 -19.38 5.64
CA ALA A 13 0.48 -20.25 5.16
C ALA A 13 0.06 -21.05 3.92
N ALA A 14 -1.15 -21.62 3.92
CA ALA A 14 -1.69 -22.35 2.77
C ALA A 14 -1.86 -21.42 1.55
N SER A 15 -2.32 -20.19 1.75
CA SER A 15 -2.45 -19.19 0.66
C SER A 15 -1.09 -18.84 0.04
N ALA A 16 -0.06 -18.66 0.88
CA ALA A 16 1.30 -18.42 0.42
C ALA A 16 1.87 -19.61 -0.37
N GLN A 17 1.63 -20.84 0.08
CA GLN A 17 2.03 -22.05 -0.64
C GLN A 17 1.31 -22.20 -1.98
N LEU A 18 0.00 -21.92 -2.03
CA LEU A 18 -0.76 -21.96 -3.28
C LEU A 18 -0.21 -20.93 -4.28
N ALA A 19 0.04 -19.69 -3.83
CA ALA A 19 0.62 -18.65 -4.67
C ALA A 19 2.00 -19.06 -5.24
N SER A 20 2.87 -19.66 -4.43
CA SER A 20 4.20 -20.08 -4.89
C SER A 20 4.18 -21.27 -5.85
N VAL A 21 3.21 -22.19 -5.72
CA VAL A 21 3.07 -23.36 -6.60
C VAL A 21 2.52 -22.97 -7.99
N VAL A 22 1.59 -22.01 -8.05
CA VAL A 22 0.97 -21.60 -9.33
C VAL A 22 1.77 -20.53 -10.07
N GLN A 23 2.65 -19.80 -9.38
CA GLN A 23 3.48 -18.77 -10.00
C GLN A 23 4.54 -19.38 -10.94
N THR A 24 4.88 -18.66 -12.00
CA THR A 24 6.00 -19.04 -12.87
C THR A 24 7.29 -19.08 -12.05
N PRO A 25 8.04 -20.19 -12.02
CA PRO A 25 9.19 -20.35 -11.12
C PRO A 25 10.24 -19.25 -11.21
N PHE A 26 10.45 -18.69 -12.40
CA PHE A 26 11.41 -17.60 -12.62
C PHE A 26 11.01 -16.28 -11.96
N LEU A 27 9.72 -16.02 -11.77
CA LEU A 27 9.26 -14.77 -11.14
C LEU A 27 9.56 -14.73 -9.64
N THR A 28 9.59 -15.88 -8.97
CA THR A 28 9.90 -15.97 -7.53
C THR A 28 11.25 -15.34 -7.14
N PRO A 29 12.39 -15.67 -7.76
CA PRO A 29 13.65 -14.99 -7.47
C PRO A 29 13.67 -13.53 -7.92
N CYS A 30 12.93 -13.15 -8.97
CA CYS A 30 12.76 -11.75 -9.36
C CYS A 30 12.08 -10.94 -8.23
N ASP A 31 10.94 -11.41 -7.72
CA ASP A 31 10.23 -10.78 -6.61
C ASP A 31 11.12 -10.69 -5.36
N ALA A 32 11.85 -11.77 -5.04
CA ALA A 32 12.78 -11.79 -3.92
C ALA A 32 13.90 -10.75 -4.07
N SER A 33 14.48 -10.61 -5.27
CA SER A 33 15.52 -9.61 -5.55
C SER A 33 15.01 -8.17 -5.46
N MET A 34 13.73 -7.93 -5.78
CA MET A 34 13.09 -6.61 -5.80
C MET A 34 12.39 -6.25 -4.48
N GLY A 35 12.47 -7.12 -3.46
CA GLY A 35 11.75 -6.94 -2.19
C GLY A 35 12.06 -5.65 -1.44
N TYR A 36 13.18 -4.98 -1.73
CA TYR A 36 13.55 -3.68 -1.15
C TYR A 36 12.65 -2.51 -1.59
N HIS A 37 11.89 -2.65 -2.68
CA HIS A 37 11.01 -1.59 -3.17
C HIS A 37 9.84 -1.31 -2.21
N LEU A 38 9.28 -2.36 -1.61
CA LEU A 38 8.12 -2.25 -0.72
C LEU A 38 8.40 -1.37 0.53
N PRO A 39 9.43 -1.63 1.35
CA PRO A 39 9.75 -0.77 2.49
C PRO A 39 10.18 0.65 2.07
N ALA A 40 10.85 0.80 0.92
CA ALA A 40 11.21 2.12 0.40
C ALA A 40 9.98 2.98 0.06
N CYS A 41 8.97 2.36 -0.57
CA CYS A 41 7.71 3.03 -0.91
C CYS A 41 6.88 3.37 0.34
N LEU A 42 6.83 2.46 1.32
CA LEU A 42 6.20 2.72 2.62
C LEU A 42 6.80 3.94 3.31
N ARG A 43 8.13 4.09 3.29
CA ARG A 43 8.80 5.27 3.84
C ARG A 43 8.39 6.57 3.14
N VAL A 44 8.18 6.54 1.82
CA VAL A 44 7.72 7.73 1.10
C VAL A 44 6.29 8.09 1.49
N VAL A 45 5.40 7.09 1.59
CA VAL A 45 4.00 7.32 2.00
C VAL A 45 3.89 7.90 3.40
N GLU A 46 4.72 7.41 4.34
CA GLU A 46 4.77 7.93 5.71
C GLU A 46 5.38 9.33 5.76
N ALA A 47 6.58 9.52 5.21
CA ALA A 47 7.28 10.80 5.27
C ALA A 47 6.58 11.93 4.52
N ALA A 48 5.79 11.61 3.50
CA ALA A 48 5.02 12.58 2.73
C ALA A 48 3.58 12.77 3.23
N GLY A 49 3.17 12.07 4.29
CA GLY A 49 1.82 12.25 4.87
C GLY A 49 0.68 11.80 3.96
N VAL A 50 0.93 10.81 3.08
CA VAL A 50 -0.05 10.41 2.06
C VAL A 50 -1.31 9.83 2.69
N VAL A 51 -1.20 9.13 3.82
CA VAL A 51 -2.34 8.47 4.46
C VAL A 51 -3.29 9.50 5.06
N GLU A 52 -2.76 10.55 5.68
CA GLU A 52 -3.49 11.69 6.22
C GLU A 52 -4.22 12.45 5.11
N VAL A 53 -3.53 12.72 3.99
CA VAL A 53 -4.14 13.32 2.78
C VAL A 53 -5.30 12.48 2.25
N LEU A 54 -5.14 11.15 2.21
CA LEU A 54 -6.19 10.24 1.77
C LEU A 54 -7.33 10.12 2.79
N ARG A 55 -7.06 10.28 4.08
CA ARG A 55 -8.07 10.27 5.16
C ARG A 55 -8.96 11.50 5.12
N GLU A 56 -8.36 12.67 4.93
CA GLU A 56 -9.09 13.95 4.85
C GLU A 56 -9.75 14.16 3.47
N GLY A 57 -9.31 13.40 2.48
CA GLY A 57 -9.90 13.34 1.15
C GLY A 57 -11.27 12.65 1.06
N PRO A 58 -11.83 12.59 -0.16
CA PRO A 58 -13.10 11.92 -0.41
C PRO A 58 -13.00 10.40 -0.25
N SER A 59 -14.06 9.77 0.27
CA SER A 59 -14.15 8.32 0.45
C SER A 59 -14.09 7.52 -0.87
N THR A 60 -14.36 8.18 -2.00
CA THR A 60 -14.24 7.63 -3.36
C THR A 60 -12.80 7.61 -3.88
N GLY A 61 -11.82 7.97 -3.06
CA GLY A 61 -10.42 8.07 -3.44
C GLY A 61 -10.07 9.41 -4.09
N MET A 62 -8.78 9.69 -4.12
CA MET A 62 -8.20 10.94 -4.60
C MET A 62 -7.30 10.70 -5.79
N HIS A 63 -7.38 11.58 -6.80
CA HIS A 63 -6.51 11.50 -7.96
C HIS A 63 -5.06 11.87 -7.58
N VAL A 64 -4.07 11.17 -8.14
CA VAL A 64 -2.65 11.31 -7.76
C VAL A 64 -2.12 12.74 -7.89
N LYS A 65 -2.62 13.50 -8.87
CA LYS A 65 -2.29 14.92 -9.05
C LYS A 65 -2.67 15.78 -7.84
N GLU A 66 -3.80 15.47 -7.20
CA GLU A 66 -4.23 16.19 -6.00
C GLU A 66 -3.43 15.75 -4.77
N ILE A 67 -3.16 14.46 -4.64
CA ILE A 67 -2.27 13.94 -3.59
C ILE A 67 -0.88 14.58 -3.72
N ALA A 68 -0.33 14.63 -4.93
CA ALA A 68 0.95 15.25 -5.24
C ALA A 68 0.98 16.74 -4.90
N ARG A 69 -0.12 17.46 -5.15
CA ARG A 69 -0.25 18.88 -4.82
C ARG A 69 -0.15 19.12 -3.31
N GLN A 70 -0.73 18.24 -2.50
CA GLN A 70 -0.74 18.37 -1.04
C GLN A 70 0.57 17.88 -0.41
N THR A 71 1.15 16.80 -0.95
CA THR A 71 2.35 16.17 -0.39
C THR A 71 3.67 16.73 -0.92
N GLY A 72 3.64 17.51 -2.01
CA GLY A 72 4.83 18.06 -2.67
C GLY A 72 5.66 17.02 -3.44
N VAL A 73 5.20 15.77 -3.53
CA VAL A 73 5.87 14.70 -4.30
C VAL A 73 5.47 14.80 -5.77
N ASP A 74 6.42 14.57 -6.68
CA ASP A 74 6.12 14.51 -8.11
C ASP A 74 5.01 13.49 -8.42
N ALA A 75 3.97 13.92 -9.16
CA ALA A 75 2.79 13.12 -9.40
C ALA A 75 3.07 11.82 -10.16
N SER A 76 4.03 11.83 -11.10
CA SER A 76 4.39 10.63 -11.85
C SER A 76 5.06 9.62 -10.93
N LYS A 77 6.07 10.04 -10.16
CA LYS A 77 6.73 9.18 -9.17
C LYS A 77 5.76 8.64 -8.13
N LEU A 78 4.88 9.52 -7.62
CA LEU A 78 3.88 9.14 -6.63
C LEU A 78 2.93 8.09 -7.20
N ALA A 79 2.46 8.23 -8.45
CA ALA A 79 1.59 7.23 -9.08
C ALA A 79 2.23 5.84 -9.11
N HIS A 80 3.51 5.75 -9.45
CA HIS A 80 4.24 4.47 -9.47
C HIS A 80 4.36 3.86 -8.06
N ILE A 81 4.65 4.70 -7.06
CA ILE A 81 4.77 4.27 -5.65
C ILE A 81 3.42 3.75 -5.13
N LEU A 82 2.35 4.53 -5.30
CA LEU A 82 1.02 4.16 -4.81
C LEU A 82 0.48 2.93 -5.52
N ARG A 83 0.77 2.76 -6.82
CA ARG A 83 0.38 1.58 -7.58
C ARG A 83 1.10 0.33 -7.11
N LEU A 84 2.40 0.38 -6.82
CA LEU A 84 3.10 -0.75 -6.19
C LEU A 84 2.48 -1.10 -4.83
N LEU A 85 2.19 -0.11 -3.99
CA LEU A 85 1.55 -0.37 -2.69
C LEU A 85 0.13 -0.93 -2.84
N ALA A 86 -0.59 -0.56 -3.89
CA ALA A 86 -1.90 -1.13 -4.20
C ALA A 86 -1.82 -2.61 -4.62
N THR A 87 -0.79 -3.03 -5.38
CA THR A 87 -0.60 -4.46 -5.73
C THR A 87 -0.24 -5.30 -4.50
N HIS A 88 0.34 -4.70 -3.46
CA HIS A 88 0.60 -5.34 -2.17
C HIS A 88 -0.55 -5.17 -1.16
N HIS A 89 -1.73 -4.75 -1.60
CA HIS A 89 -2.93 -4.56 -0.77
C HIS A 89 -2.79 -3.53 0.36
N LEU A 90 -1.75 -2.69 0.34
CA LEU A 90 -1.56 -1.65 1.33
C LEU A 90 -2.47 -0.45 1.04
N LEU A 91 -2.69 -0.14 -0.23
CA LEU A 91 -3.64 0.88 -0.70
C LEU A 91 -4.66 0.26 -1.66
N ARG A 92 -5.63 1.05 -2.13
CA ARG A 92 -6.55 0.67 -3.21
C ARG A 92 -6.46 1.66 -4.35
N GLU A 93 -6.24 1.17 -5.56
CA GLU A 93 -6.46 1.94 -6.79
C GLU A 93 -7.89 1.67 -7.27
N LEU A 94 -8.75 2.69 -7.23
CA LEU A 94 -10.18 2.57 -7.55
C LEU A 94 -10.47 2.82 -9.03
N ALA A 95 -9.65 3.64 -9.67
CA ALA A 95 -9.63 3.93 -11.09
C ALA A 95 -8.20 4.35 -11.47
N PRO A 96 -7.83 4.43 -12.77
CA PRO A 96 -6.51 4.90 -13.16
C PRO A 96 -6.14 6.21 -12.46
N ASP A 97 -5.04 6.16 -11.71
CA ASP A 97 -4.49 7.28 -10.93
C ASP A 97 -5.38 7.80 -9.78
N VAL A 98 -6.41 7.05 -9.36
CA VAL A 98 -7.27 7.38 -8.21
C VAL A 98 -7.04 6.38 -7.10
N PHE A 99 -6.50 6.85 -5.97
CA PHE A 99 -6.09 6.02 -4.84
C PHE A 99 -6.91 6.31 -3.58
N ALA A 100 -7.13 5.27 -2.77
CA ALA A 100 -7.81 5.37 -1.50
C ALA A 100 -7.08 4.53 -0.43
N ALA A 101 -7.14 5.02 0.81
CA ALA A 101 -6.72 4.24 1.97
C ALA A 101 -7.66 3.03 2.17
N ASN A 102 -7.11 1.97 2.75
CA ASN A 102 -7.83 0.81 3.24
C ASN A 102 -7.50 0.55 4.72
N ARG A 103 -8.11 -0.49 5.30
CA ARG A 103 -7.91 -0.84 6.71
C ARG A 103 -6.44 -1.06 7.10
N ILE A 104 -5.60 -1.52 6.18
CA ILE A 104 -4.18 -1.77 6.43
C ILE A 104 -3.40 -0.46 6.40
N SER A 105 -3.54 0.37 5.35
CA SER A 105 -2.86 1.68 5.31
C SER A 105 -3.29 2.61 6.42
N SER A 106 -4.54 2.52 6.90
CA SER A 106 -5.01 3.34 8.03
C SER A 106 -4.23 3.07 9.33
N LEU A 107 -3.48 1.96 9.43
CA LEU A 107 -2.59 1.71 10.56
C LEU A 107 -1.28 2.51 10.50
N LEU A 108 -1.00 3.16 9.36
CA LEU A 108 0.16 4.04 9.18
C LEU A 108 -0.18 5.51 9.48
N ASP A 109 -1.46 5.81 9.73
CA ASP A 109 -1.93 7.16 10.05
C ASP A 109 -1.34 7.62 11.39
N SER A 110 -0.67 8.77 11.38
CA SER A 110 -0.12 9.38 12.59
C SER A 110 -1.20 10.03 13.47
N GLY A 111 -2.40 10.24 12.93
CA GLY A 111 -3.50 10.95 13.57
C GLY A 111 -3.38 12.47 13.54
N LYS A 112 -2.32 13.00 12.93
CA LYS A 112 -2.15 14.44 12.68
C LYS A 112 -3.02 14.90 11.53
N SER A 113 -3.41 16.18 11.54
CA SER A 113 -4.05 16.80 10.39
C SER A 113 -3.04 17.12 9.29
N VAL A 114 -3.49 17.27 8.04
CA VAL A 114 -2.60 17.60 6.91
C VAL A 114 -1.86 18.93 7.13
N ASP A 115 -2.45 19.87 7.87
CA ASP A 115 -1.84 21.16 8.20
C ASP A 115 -0.73 21.04 9.28
N GLU A 116 -0.65 19.92 10.00
CA GLU A 116 0.30 19.66 11.10
C GLU A 116 1.50 18.77 10.68
N LEU A 117 1.57 18.37 9.40
CA LEU A 117 2.62 17.53 8.81
C LEU A 117 3.81 18.37 8.33
#